data_AF-W2QET1-F1
#
_entry.id   AF-W2QET1-F1
#
_cell.length_a   1.000
_cell.length_b   1.000
_cell.length_c   1.000
_cell.angle_alpha   90.00
_cell.angle_beta   90.00
_cell.angle_gamma   90.00
#
_symmetry.space_group_name_H-M   'P 1'
#
loop_
_entity.id
_entity.type
_entity.pdbx_description
1 polymer ?
#
loop_
_entity_poly.entity_id
_entity_poly.type
_entity_poly.pdbx_seq_one_letter_code
_entity_poly.pdbx_strand_id
1 'polypeptide(L)'
;MAAATPLPELFRLYPDALQDSHAAAYALLVVAPLSALASRLLLYRGKKTSPLQVYIVSLAVPTLAVWLPMWYLPEEKNVYKLLSMSRMETMYQWAQKYAFFRKHYQARTMSPEAWRTIDTAYDNIYNEKSRSLYDFWGPGHEEMSLYETQVNVGLFYVLWFAIIYAVTTPKATQAASKLSYVALVALMALEITVKLTRYDPVIKEMYPFTTPREFLLWGHRFFPILVFTMVSIKKVFYVDMEKHHQRVLVHMLEKNMETVEELQSLNRELLPERESKEETKKKK
;
A
#
# COMPACT_ATOMS: atom_id res chain seq x y z
N MET A 1 -6.95 41.69 30.88
CA MET A 1 -6.34 40.83 29.85
C MET A 1 -7.08 39.52 29.86
N ALA A 2 -8.01 39.34 28.92
CA ALA A 2 -8.75 38.09 28.78
C ALA A 2 -7.79 37.03 28.23
N ALA A 3 -7.65 35.91 28.95
CA ALA A 3 -6.90 34.76 28.48
C ALA A 3 -7.54 34.26 27.18
N ALA A 4 -6.72 34.10 26.13
CA ALA A 4 -7.16 33.48 24.89
C ALA A 4 -7.65 32.06 25.22
N THR A 5 -8.96 31.83 25.05
CA THR A 5 -9.52 30.49 25.01
C THR A 5 -8.79 29.71 23.92
N PRO A 6 -8.15 28.56 24.21
CA PRO A 6 -7.56 27.74 23.17
C PRO A 6 -8.66 27.37 22.18
N LEU A 7 -8.37 27.55 20.88
CA LEU A 7 -9.23 27.05 19.81
C LEU A 7 -9.55 25.57 20.11
N PRO A 8 -10.80 25.11 19.94
CA PRO A 8 -11.10 23.69 20.08
C PRO A 8 -10.17 22.93 19.14
N GLU A 9 -9.33 22.06 19.68
CA GLU A 9 -8.44 21.22 18.90
C GLU A 9 -9.31 20.45 17.90
N LEU A 10 -9.28 20.87 16.63
CA LEU A 10 -10.29 20.42 15.68
C LEU A 10 -10.23 18.89 15.50
N PHE A 11 -9.07 18.27 15.72
CA PHE A 11 -8.86 16.82 15.78
C PHE A 11 -7.57 16.48 16.55
N ARG A 12 -7.65 15.64 17.59
CA ARG A 12 -6.45 15.03 18.22
C ARG A 12 -6.00 13.84 17.37
N LEU A 13 -4.86 13.99 16.68
CA LEU A 13 -4.24 12.87 15.96
C LEU A 13 -3.49 11.97 16.93
N TYR A 14 -3.83 10.69 16.88
CA TYR A 14 -3.18 9.66 17.68
C TYR A 14 -1.86 9.22 17.03
N PRO A 15 -0.91 8.66 17.81
CA PRO A 15 0.42 8.31 17.31
C PRO A 15 0.39 7.42 16.07
N ASP A 16 -0.57 6.49 15.98
CA ASP A 16 -0.73 5.56 14.85
C ASP A 16 -1.07 6.31 13.56
N ALA A 17 -2.07 7.19 13.61
CA ALA A 17 -2.50 7.98 12.46
C ALA A 17 -1.41 8.96 12.00
N LEU A 18 -0.61 9.48 12.94
CA LEU A 18 0.52 10.35 12.64
C LEU A 18 1.67 9.57 11.98
N GLN A 19 2.02 8.38 12.51
CA GLN A 19 3.00 7.49 11.89
C GLN A 19 2.58 7.07 10.48
N ASP A 20 1.31 6.72 10.30
CA ASP A 20 0.73 6.32 9.01
C ASP A 20 0.75 7.47 8.01
N SER A 21 0.44 8.70 8.45
CA SER A 21 0.52 9.90 7.62
C SER A 21 1.95 10.19 7.17
N HIS A 22 2.93 10.07 8.08
CA HIS A 22 4.34 10.22 7.75
C HIS A 22 4.82 9.12 6.80
N ALA A 23 4.38 7.88 7.01
CA ALA A 23 4.68 6.76 6.12
C ALA A 23 4.08 6.96 4.72
N ALA A 24 2.86 7.49 4.62
CA ALA A 24 2.21 7.84 3.36
C ALA A 24 2.96 8.96 2.62
N ALA A 25 3.41 10.00 3.34
CA ALA A 25 4.23 11.07 2.76
C ALA A 25 5.59 10.53 2.27
N TYR A 26 6.25 9.69 3.06
CA TYR A 26 7.50 9.02 2.67
C TYR A 26 7.31 8.12 1.44
N ALA A 27 6.19 7.38 1.39
CA ALA A 27 5.83 6.55 0.25
C ALA A 27 5.73 7.36 -1.05
N LEU A 28 5.14 8.55 -1.01
CA LEU A 28 5.04 9.45 -2.17
C LEU A 28 6.39 10.09 -2.56
N LEU A 29 7.18 10.53 -1.58
CA LEU A 29 8.39 11.30 -1.84
C LEU A 29 9.61 10.43 -2.17
N VAL A 30 9.66 9.21 -1.64
CA VAL A 30 10.85 8.35 -1.75
C VAL A 30 10.53 7.04 -2.46
N VAL A 31 9.52 6.30 -1.99
CA VAL A 31 9.24 4.96 -2.52
C VAL A 31 8.71 5.02 -3.95
N ALA A 32 7.79 5.94 -4.25
CA ALA A 32 7.20 6.07 -5.57
C ALA A 32 8.24 6.48 -6.65
N PRO A 33 9.10 7.50 -6.43
CA PRO A 33 10.15 7.85 -7.40
C PRO A 33 11.17 6.73 -7.61
N LEU A 34 11.61 6.04 -6.54
CA LEU A 34 12.54 4.92 -6.65
C LEU A 34 11.95 3.75 -7.45
N SER A 35 10.69 3.40 -7.17
CA SER A 35 9.97 2.35 -7.90
C SER A 35 9.77 2.72 -9.38
N ALA A 36 9.49 4.01 -9.65
CA ALA A 36 9.36 4.52 -11.00
C ALA A 36 10.70 4.50 -11.77
N LEU A 37 11.82 4.84 -11.12
CA LEU A 37 13.16 4.76 -11.68
C LEU A 37 13.55 3.32 -12.00
N ALA A 38 13.29 2.39 -11.08
CA ALA A 38 13.53 0.96 -11.29
C ALA A 38 12.74 0.44 -12.49
N SER A 39 11.47 0.79 -12.60
CA SER A 39 10.65 0.41 -13.76
C SER A 39 11.18 1.03 -15.06
N ARG A 40 11.65 2.27 -15.06
CA ARG A 40 12.27 2.92 -16.24
C ARG A 40 13.57 2.22 -16.65
N LEU A 41 14.38 1.78 -15.69
CA LEU A 41 15.61 1.05 -15.96
C LEU A 41 15.34 -0.33 -16.57
N LEU A 42 14.30 -1.03 -16.08
CA LEU A 42 13.84 -2.30 -16.66
C LEU A 42 13.35 -2.09 -18.10
N LEU A 43 12.53 -1.06 -18.33
CA LEU A 43 12.05 -0.71 -19.67
C LEU A 43 13.19 -0.34 -20.63
N TYR A 44 14.21 0.40 -20.15
CA TYR A 44 15.38 0.76 -20.94
C TYR A 44 16.20 -0.47 -21.37
N ARG A 45 16.29 -1.49 -20.51
CA ARG A 45 16.97 -2.75 -20.83
C ARG A 45 16.18 -3.63 -21.81
N GLY A 46 14.86 -3.46 -21.91
CA GLY A 46 14.01 -4.03 -22.94
C GLY A 46 14.18 -5.55 -23.11
N LYS A 47 14.69 -5.99 -24.27
CA LYS A 47 14.84 -7.43 -24.60
C LYS A 47 15.86 -8.18 -23.71
N LYS A 48 16.71 -7.48 -22.96
CA LYS A 48 17.72 -8.09 -22.08
C LYS A 48 17.18 -8.44 -20.69
N THR A 49 15.96 -8.02 -20.34
CA THR A 49 15.34 -8.34 -19.04
C THR A 49 14.48 -9.58 -19.14
N SER A 50 14.73 -10.55 -18.26
CA SER A 50 13.84 -11.70 -18.11
C SER A 50 12.61 -11.34 -17.27
N PRO A 51 11.46 -12.02 -17.45
CA PRO A 51 10.26 -11.78 -16.64
C PRO A 51 10.52 -11.94 -15.14
N LEU A 52 11.36 -12.91 -14.77
CA LEU A 52 11.73 -13.18 -13.38
C LEU A 52 12.49 -12.00 -12.76
N GLN A 53 13.41 -11.38 -13.50
CA GLN A 53 14.09 -10.15 -13.05
C GLN A 53 13.11 -9.01 -12.82
N VAL A 54 12.07 -8.88 -13.65
CA VAL A 54 11.03 -7.84 -13.45
C VAL A 54 10.29 -8.05 -12.14
N TYR A 55 9.88 -9.28 -11.83
CA TYR A 55 9.21 -9.59 -10.56
C TYR A 55 10.11 -9.34 -9.35
N ILE A 56 11.37 -9.81 -9.39
CA ILE A 56 12.31 -9.62 -8.28
C ILE A 56 12.58 -8.14 -8.05
N VAL A 57 12.93 -7.37 -9.08
CA VAL A 57 13.26 -5.94 -8.93
C VAL A 57 12.03 -5.13 -8.50
N SER A 58 10.85 -5.44 -9.05
CA SER A 58 9.61 -4.76 -8.68
C SER A 58 9.16 -5.04 -7.25
N LEU A 59 9.59 -6.15 -6.64
CA LEU A 59 9.36 -6.46 -5.23
C LEU A 59 10.46 -5.91 -4.33
N ALA A 60 11.73 -6.12 -4.70
CA ALA A 60 12.89 -5.77 -3.90
C ALA A 60 13.01 -4.26 -3.68
N VAL A 61 12.76 -3.44 -4.70
CA VAL A 61 12.91 -1.99 -4.60
C VAL A 61 11.93 -1.37 -3.60
N PRO A 62 10.61 -1.58 -3.69
CA PRO A 62 9.68 -1.11 -2.66
C PRO A 62 9.96 -1.71 -1.29
N THR A 63 10.31 -3.00 -1.23
CA THR A 63 10.58 -3.68 0.05
C THR A 63 11.76 -3.04 0.77
N LEU A 64 12.89 -2.85 0.10
CA LEU A 64 14.07 -2.22 0.69
C LEU A 64 13.80 -0.75 1.06
N ALA A 65 13.08 -0.02 0.21
CA ALA A 65 12.76 1.39 0.44
C ALA A 65 11.86 1.59 1.68
N VAL A 66 10.95 0.66 1.96
CA VAL A 66 10.09 0.66 3.17
C VAL A 66 10.82 0.06 4.37
N TRP A 67 11.70 -0.92 4.17
CA TRP A 67 12.44 -1.58 5.24
C TRP A 67 13.52 -0.66 5.85
N LEU A 68 14.27 0.07 5.03
CA LEU A 68 15.37 0.93 5.48
C LEU A 68 14.98 1.88 6.64
N PRO A 69 13.88 2.66 6.55
CA PRO A 69 13.42 3.49 7.66
C PRO A 69 13.07 2.71 8.93
N MET A 70 12.56 1.48 8.82
CA MET A 70 12.17 0.69 9.99
C MET A 70 13.33 0.33 10.90
N TRP A 71 14.58 0.32 10.42
CA TRP A 71 15.76 0.11 11.27
C TRP A 71 16.13 1.32 12.12
N TYR A 72 15.80 2.53 11.62
CA TYR A 72 16.16 3.78 12.27
C TYR A 72 15.01 4.35 13.11
N LEU A 73 13.77 3.94 12.83
CA LEU A 73 12.62 4.31 13.63
C LEU A 73 12.67 3.57 14.98
N PRO A 74 12.46 4.28 16.10
CA PRO A 74 12.43 3.65 17.42
C PRO A 74 11.33 2.59 17.45
N GLU A 75 11.68 1.39 17.90
CA GLU A 75 10.72 0.30 18.06
C GLU A 75 9.61 0.74 19.04
N GLU A 76 8.34 0.54 18.67
CA GLU A 76 7.24 0.85 19.58
C GLU A 76 7.39 0.05 20.88
N LYS A 77 7.27 0.75 22.01
CA LYS A 77 7.39 0.15 23.34
C LYS A 77 6.12 -0.66 23.64
N ASN A 78 6.11 -1.90 23.20
CA ASN A 78 5.09 -2.87 23.60
C ASN A 78 5.30 -3.24 25.08
N VAL A 79 4.24 -3.13 25.87
CA VAL A 79 4.22 -3.45 27.31
C VAL A 79 4.59 -4.91 27.56
N TYR A 80 4.12 -5.84 26.72
CA TYR A 80 4.43 -7.27 26.85
C TYR A 80 5.92 -7.55 26.60
N LYS A 81 6.52 -6.88 25.60
CA LYS A 81 7.97 -6.97 25.35
C LYS A 81 8.77 -6.32 26.47
N LEU A 82 8.35 -5.16 26.96
CA LEU A 82 9.03 -4.42 28.03
C LEU A 82 9.08 -5.22 29.33
N LEU A 83 7.97 -5.86 29.69
CA LEU A 83 7.84 -6.65 30.91
C LEU A 83 8.32 -8.10 30.74
N SER A 84 8.73 -8.51 29.53
CA SER A 84 9.01 -9.90 29.17
C SER A 84 7.86 -10.85 29.57
N MET A 85 6.63 -10.40 29.37
CA MET A 85 5.38 -11.12 29.72
C MET A 85 4.67 -11.58 28.45
N SER A 86 4.12 -12.78 28.48
CA SER A 86 3.31 -13.32 27.38
C SER A 86 1.82 -13.10 27.65
N ARG A 87 1.04 -12.85 26.59
CA ARG A 87 -0.43 -12.74 26.65
C ARG A 87 -1.13 -14.05 27.05
N MET A 88 -0.43 -15.18 26.99
CA MET A 88 -0.92 -16.51 27.37
C MET A 88 -0.64 -16.86 28.85
N GLU A 89 0.23 -16.10 29.51
CA GLU A 89 0.58 -16.34 30.90
C GLU A 89 -0.55 -15.93 31.85
N THR A 90 -0.58 -16.57 33.01
CA THR A 90 -1.57 -16.26 34.06
C THR A 90 -1.20 -14.98 34.82
N MET A 91 -2.19 -14.31 35.40
CA MET A 91 -1.97 -13.14 36.26
C MET A 91 -0.99 -13.42 37.42
N TYR A 92 -0.96 -14.66 37.91
CA TYR A 92 -0.01 -15.07 38.93
C TYR A 92 1.43 -15.04 38.42
N GLN A 93 1.69 -15.56 37.22
CA GLN A 93 3.02 -15.51 36.60
C GLN A 93 3.45 -14.07 36.32
N TRP A 94 2.53 -13.21 35.89
CA TRP A 94 2.79 -11.78 35.73
C TRP A 94 3.17 -11.12 37.07
N ALA A 95 2.43 -11.40 38.14
CA ALA A 95 2.72 -10.87 39.47
C ALA A 95 4.10 -11.33 39.99
N GLN A 96 4.51 -12.57 39.71
CA GLN A 96 5.85 -13.07 40.07
C GLN A 96 6.96 -12.30 39.34
N LYS A 97 6.81 -12.07 38.03
CA LYS A 97 7.77 -11.28 37.23
C LYS A 97 7.81 -9.82 37.68
N TYR A 98 6.66 -9.23 37.98
CA TYR A 98 6.58 -7.88 38.55
C TYR A 98 7.29 -7.78 39.91
N ALA A 99 7.08 -8.77 40.80
CA ALA A 99 7.76 -8.83 42.09
C ALA A 99 9.29 -8.96 41.94
N PHE A 100 9.77 -9.63 40.89
CA PHE A 100 11.19 -9.68 40.55
C PHE A 100 11.74 -8.28 40.20
N PHE A 101 11.07 -7.52 39.34
CA PHE A 101 11.46 -6.13 39.05
C PHE A 101 11.44 -5.24 40.29
N ARG A 102 10.43 -5.41 41.16
CA ARG A 102 10.33 -4.67 42.41
C ARG A 102 11.51 -4.91 43.35
N LYS A 103 11.99 -6.16 43.45
CA LYS A 103 13.19 -6.49 44.24
C LYS A 103 14.44 -5.82 43.68
N HIS A 104 14.60 -5.77 42.36
CA HIS A 104 15.72 -5.07 41.71
C HIS A 104 15.71 -3.57 41.99
N TYR A 105 14.53 -2.95 41.97
CA TYR A 105 14.39 -1.55 42.35
C TYR A 105 14.75 -1.31 43.82
N GLN A 106 14.26 -2.16 44.73
CA GLN A 106 14.60 -2.10 46.16
C GLN A 106 16.11 -2.28 46.43
N ALA A 107 16.77 -3.14 45.63
CA ALA A 107 18.21 -3.36 45.68
C ALA A 107 19.04 -2.22 45.05
N ARG A 108 18.41 -1.15 44.56
CA ARG A 108 19.03 -0.01 43.85
C ARG A 108 19.80 -0.40 42.58
N THR A 109 19.50 -1.55 41.98
CA THR A 109 20.11 -1.98 40.71
C THR A 109 19.42 -1.40 39.48
N MET A 110 18.30 -0.68 39.67
CA MET A 110 17.48 -0.10 38.60
C MET A 110 17.22 1.38 38.89
N SER A 111 17.23 2.21 37.85
CA SER A 111 16.93 3.65 37.98
C SER A 111 15.45 3.89 38.34
N PRO A 112 15.12 4.98 39.05
CA PRO A 112 13.74 5.33 39.37
C PRO A 112 12.85 5.53 38.13
N GLU A 113 13.42 6.02 37.02
CA GLU A 113 12.70 6.22 35.76
C GLU A 113 12.35 4.89 35.08
N ALA A 114 13.28 3.94 35.07
CA ALA A 114 13.03 2.60 34.56
C ALA A 114 11.95 1.89 35.39
N TRP A 115 12.01 2.03 36.72
CA TRP A 115 10.97 1.49 37.61
C TRP A 115 9.60 2.11 37.31
N ARG A 116 9.48 3.44 37.23
CA ARG A 116 8.22 4.12 36.88
C ARG A 116 7.63 3.61 35.57
N THR A 117 8.48 3.36 34.57
CA THR A 117 8.04 2.85 33.27
C THR A 117 7.48 1.43 33.40
N ILE A 118 8.13 0.56 34.17
CA ILE A 118 7.68 -0.82 34.43
C ILE A 118 6.39 -0.83 35.25
N ASP A 119 6.32 0.02 36.29
CA ASP A 119 5.18 0.12 37.20
C ASP A 119 3.92 0.56 36.46
N THR A 120 4.03 1.65 35.68
CA THR A 120 2.94 2.16 34.84
C THR A 120 2.52 1.13 33.78
N ALA A 121 3.49 0.44 33.18
CA ALA A 121 3.21 -0.58 32.17
C ALA A 121 2.44 -1.77 32.77
N TYR A 122 2.82 -2.21 33.98
CA TYR A 122 2.13 -3.29 34.68
C TYR A 122 0.70 -2.89 35.08
N ASP A 123 0.50 -1.69 35.61
CA ASP A 123 -0.83 -1.19 35.98
C ASP A 123 -1.79 -1.18 34.79
N ASN A 124 -1.31 -0.78 33.61
CA ASN A 124 -2.10 -0.75 32.38
C ASN A 124 -2.59 -2.14 31.94
N ILE A 125 -1.81 -3.21 32.15
CA ILE A 125 -2.19 -4.57 31.74
C ILE A 125 -2.85 -5.39 32.83
N TYR A 126 -2.70 -5.00 34.10
CA TYR A 126 -3.23 -5.75 35.23
C TYR A 126 -4.77 -5.73 35.26
N ASN A 127 -5.37 -4.58 34.94
CA ASN A 127 -6.81 -4.45 34.81
C ASN A 127 -7.27 -5.00 33.45
N GLU A 128 -8.25 -5.91 33.47
CA GLU A 128 -8.74 -6.58 32.26
C GLU A 128 -9.35 -5.60 31.24
N LYS A 129 -10.01 -4.53 31.71
CA LYS A 129 -10.61 -3.52 30.83
C LYS A 129 -9.55 -2.71 30.09
N SER A 130 -8.58 -2.15 30.82
CA SER A 130 -7.47 -1.38 30.24
C SER A 130 -6.59 -2.25 29.35
N ARG A 131 -6.34 -3.51 29.73
CA ARG A 131 -5.64 -4.50 28.89
C ARG A 131 -6.35 -4.71 27.56
N SER A 132 -7.67 -4.89 27.55
CA SER A 132 -8.41 -5.05 26.30
C SER A 132 -8.30 -3.82 25.41
N LEU A 133 -8.36 -2.62 25.99
CA LEU A 133 -8.20 -1.37 25.24
C LEU A 133 -6.78 -1.25 24.68
N TYR A 134 -5.77 -1.58 25.48
CA TYR A 134 -4.37 -1.59 25.07
C TYR A 134 -4.10 -2.57 23.93
N ASP A 135 -4.60 -3.80 24.00
CA ASP A 135 -4.36 -4.83 22.98
C ASP A 135 -4.87 -4.43 21.58
N PHE A 136 -6.03 -3.75 21.51
CA PHE A 136 -6.66 -3.37 20.24
C PHE A 136 -6.32 -1.94 19.77
N TRP A 137 -6.08 -1.02 20.71
CA TRP A 137 -5.92 0.41 20.41
C TRP A 137 -4.57 0.98 20.81
N GLY A 138 -3.84 0.33 21.73
CA GLY A 138 -2.52 0.77 22.18
C GLY A 138 -2.56 1.84 23.27
N PRO A 139 -1.41 2.48 23.57
CA PRO A 139 -1.31 3.43 24.67
C PRO A 139 -2.09 4.72 24.41
N GLY A 140 -2.69 5.30 25.46
CA GLY A 140 -3.35 6.61 25.42
C GLY A 140 -4.75 6.64 24.79
N HIS A 141 -5.29 5.49 24.39
CA HIS A 141 -6.60 5.40 23.71
C HIS A 141 -7.80 5.26 24.65
N GLU A 142 -7.59 5.29 25.97
CA GLU A 142 -8.66 5.20 26.97
C GLU A 142 -9.62 6.39 26.93
N GLU A 143 -9.19 7.53 26.38
CA GLU A 143 -9.94 8.78 26.28
C GLU A 143 -10.56 9.02 24.89
N MET A 144 -10.37 8.10 23.94
CA MET A 144 -10.72 8.34 22.53
C MET A 144 -12.23 8.24 22.29
N SER A 145 -12.81 9.29 21.71
CA SER A 145 -14.21 9.27 21.26
C SER A 145 -14.39 8.43 19.99
N LEU A 146 -15.61 7.91 19.76
CA LEU A 146 -15.94 7.16 18.53
C LEU A 146 -15.67 7.97 17.25
N TYR A 147 -15.85 9.30 17.31
CA TYR A 147 -15.60 10.18 16.18
C TYR A 147 -14.10 10.29 15.88
N GLU A 148 -13.27 10.51 16.90
CA GLU A 148 -11.81 10.51 16.75
C GLU A 148 -11.32 9.16 16.24
N THR A 149 -11.92 8.05 16.69
CA THR A 149 -11.62 6.71 16.20
C THR A 149 -11.84 6.59 14.70
N GLN A 150 -12.99 7.03 14.20
CA GLN A 150 -13.31 6.99 12.77
C GLN A 150 -12.34 7.84 11.96
N VAL A 151 -11.95 9.01 12.47
CA VAL A 151 -11.01 9.90 11.78
C VAL A 151 -9.61 9.29 11.75
N ASN A 152 -9.08 8.82 12.87
CA ASN A 152 -7.71 8.29 12.94
C ASN A 152 -7.55 7.00 12.12
N VAL A 153 -8.54 6.09 12.16
CA VAL A 153 -8.53 4.88 11.33
C VAL A 153 -8.79 5.24 9.85
N GLY A 154 -9.80 6.08 9.59
CA GLY A 154 -10.18 6.47 8.23
C GLY A 154 -9.11 7.23 7.48
N LEU A 155 -8.27 8.00 8.18
CA LEU A 155 -7.21 8.81 7.57
C LEU A 155 -6.25 7.98 6.73
N PHE A 156 -5.81 6.82 7.24
CA PHE A 156 -4.94 5.90 6.50
C PHE A 156 -5.57 5.50 5.16
N TYR A 157 -6.84 5.08 5.17
CA TYR A 157 -7.54 4.61 3.98
C TYR A 157 -7.80 5.74 2.98
N VAL A 158 -8.18 6.93 3.45
CA VAL A 158 -8.40 8.09 2.57
C VAL A 158 -7.09 8.53 1.90
N LEU A 159 -6.00 8.59 2.66
CA LEU A 159 -4.67 8.91 2.11
C LEU A 159 -4.24 7.88 1.07
N TRP A 160 -4.35 6.58 1.40
CA TRP A 160 -3.97 5.53 0.46
C TRP A 160 -4.87 5.43 -0.76
N PHE A 161 -6.16 5.75 -0.62
CA PHE A 161 -7.07 5.88 -1.76
C PHE A 161 -6.57 6.97 -2.73
N ALA A 162 -6.21 8.15 -2.21
CA ALA A 162 -5.65 9.24 -3.02
C ALA A 162 -4.30 8.87 -3.66
N ILE A 163 -3.42 8.19 -2.92
CA ILE A 163 -2.10 7.74 -3.43
C ILE A 163 -2.28 6.71 -4.54
N ILE A 164 -3.12 5.69 -4.35
CA ILE A 164 -3.40 4.67 -5.36
C ILE A 164 -3.96 5.35 -6.61
N TYR A 165 -4.93 6.25 -6.45
CA TYR A 165 -5.45 7.04 -7.56
C TYR A 165 -4.32 7.74 -8.32
N ALA A 166 -3.51 8.56 -7.64
CA ALA A 166 -2.43 9.32 -8.26
C ALA A 166 -1.38 8.45 -8.98
N VAL A 167 -0.98 7.32 -8.41
CA VAL A 167 0.05 6.42 -8.96
C VAL A 167 -0.50 5.54 -10.10
N THR A 168 -1.82 5.34 -10.15
CA THR A 168 -2.49 4.50 -11.16
C THR A 168 -3.25 5.29 -12.23
N THR A 169 -3.28 6.62 -12.16
CA THR A 169 -3.80 7.50 -13.22
C THR A 169 -3.23 7.19 -14.62
N PRO A 170 -1.92 6.89 -14.80
CA PRO A 170 -1.40 6.52 -16.11
C PRO A 170 -2.05 5.25 -16.67
N LYS A 171 -2.43 5.24 -17.96
CA LYS A 171 -3.01 4.06 -18.64
C LYS A 171 -2.19 2.77 -18.42
N ALA A 172 -0.86 2.91 -18.37
CA ALA A 172 0.06 1.80 -18.15
C ALA A 172 -0.10 1.09 -16.80
N THR A 173 -0.60 1.79 -15.79
CA THR A 173 -0.72 1.29 -14.41
C THR A 173 -2.17 1.20 -13.94
N GLN A 174 -3.14 1.60 -14.77
CA GLN A 174 -4.57 1.58 -14.43
C GLN A 174 -5.06 0.16 -14.06
N ALA A 175 -4.53 -0.89 -14.70
CA ALA A 175 -4.87 -2.27 -14.35
C ALA A 175 -4.42 -2.66 -12.92
N ALA A 176 -3.39 -2.02 -12.37
CA ALA A 176 -2.93 -2.25 -10.99
C ALA A 176 -3.93 -1.69 -9.96
N SER A 177 -4.65 -0.62 -10.30
CA SER A 177 -5.59 0.05 -9.39
C SER A 177 -6.62 -0.90 -8.79
N LYS A 178 -7.19 -1.80 -9.61
CA LYS A 178 -8.23 -2.74 -9.18
C LYS A 178 -7.73 -3.64 -8.05
N LEU A 179 -6.54 -4.23 -8.22
CA LEU A 179 -5.94 -5.10 -7.20
C LEU A 179 -5.54 -4.31 -5.95
N SER A 180 -4.99 -3.10 -6.13
CA SER A 180 -4.61 -2.24 -5.01
C SER A 180 -5.83 -1.81 -4.18
N TYR A 181 -6.95 -1.44 -4.81
CA TYR A 181 -8.18 -1.10 -4.10
C TYR A 181 -8.83 -2.31 -3.43
N VAL A 182 -8.84 -3.49 -4.07
CA VAL A 182 -9.32 -4.71 -3.44
C VAL A 182 -8.50 -5.04 -2.20
N ALA A 183 -7.17 -4.94 -2.27
CA ALA A 183 -6.30 -5.13 -1.12
C ALA A 183 -6.54 -4.09 -0.02
N LEU A 184 -6.78 -2.82 -0.38
CA LEU A 184 -7.08 -1.76 0.58
C LEU A 184 -8.41 -2.02 1.32
N VAL A 185 -9.45 -2.42 0.59
CA VAL A 185 -10.76 -2.75 1.17
C VAL A 185 -10.67 -4.00 2.03
N ALA A 186 -9.87 -5.00 1.64
CA ALA A 186 -9.65 -6.19 2.46
C ALA A 186 -8.93 -5.86 3.78
N LEU A 187 -7.91 -4.99 3.74
CA LEU A 187 -7.22 -4.51 4.93
C LEU A 187 -8.17 -3.72 5.84
N MET A 188 -9.01 -2.86 5.27
CA MET A 188 -10.05 -2.12 5.99
C MET A 188 -11.06 -3.04 6.68
N ALA A 189 -11.55 -4.06 5.96
CA ALA A 189 -12.48 -5.04 6.51
C ALA A 189 -11.84 -5.83 7.67
N LEU A 190 -10.57 -6.20 7.54
CA LEU A 190 -9.81 -6.85 8.60
C LEU A 190 -9.67 -5.93 9.81
N GLU A 191 -9.27 -4.68 9.63
CA GLU A 191 -9.12 -3.72 10.72
C GLU A 191 -10.44 -3.45 11.45
N ILE A 192 -11.53 -3.23 10.70
CA ILE A 192 -12.87 -3.07 11.28
C ILE A 192 -13.26 -4.31 12.07
N THR A 193 -13.02 -5.51 11.54
CA THR A 193 -13.32 -6.76 12.24
C THR A 193 -12.54 -6.85 13.55
N VAL A 194 -11.22 -6.66 13.50
CA VAL A 194 -10.34 -6.77 14.68
C VAL A 194 -10.69 -5.73 15.74
N LYS A 195 -10.88 -4.46 15.36
CA LYS A 195 -11.13 -3.36 16.31
C LYS A 195 -12.56 -3.32 16.82
N LEU A 196 -13.57 -3.57 15.97
CA LEU A 196 -14.99 -3.48 16.33
C LEU A 196 -15.49 -4.75 17.03
N THR A 197 -15.13 -5.94 16.50
CA THR A 197 -15.57 -7.22 17.07
C THR A 197 -14.64 -7.74 18.16
N ARG A 198 -13.52 -7.05 18.41
CA ARG A 198 -12.46 -7.47 19.35
C ARG A 198 -11.97 -8.90 19.06
N TYR A 199 -11.95 -9.25 17.79
CA TYR A 199 -11.44 -10.52 17.31
C TYR A 199 -9.91 -10.51 17.35
N ASP A 200 -9.30 -11.54 17.92
CA ASP A 200 -7.84 -11.70 17.92
C ASP A 200 -7.45 -12.55 16.68
N PRO A 201 -6.92 -11.94 15.61
CA PRO A 201 -6.54 -12.66 14.40
C PRO A 201 -5.21 -13.40 14.57
N VAL A 202 -4.45 -13.04 15.60
CA VAL A 202 -3.16 -13.65 15.90
C VAL A 202 -3.44 -14.94 16.67
N ILE A 203 -2.99 -16.07 16.13
CA ILE A 203 -2.97 -17.31 16.90
C ILE A 203 -2.07 -17.04 18.11
N LYS A 204 -2.68 -16.86 19.29
CA LYS A 204 -1.96 -16.51 20.53
C LYS A 204 -0.84 -17.50 20.86
N GLU A 205 -0.94 -18.72 20.34
CA GLU A 205 0.05 -19.79 20.45
C GLU A 205 1.31 -19.54 19.61
N MET A 206 1.20 -18.87 18.45
CA MET A 206 2.34 -18.62 17.56
C MET A 206 3.09 -17.32 17.89
N TYR A 207 2.38 -16.25 18.26
CA TYR A 207 2.98 -14.95 18.56
C TYR A 207 2.47 -14.35 19.88
N PRO A 208 2.91 -14.89 21.03
CA PRO A 208 2.37 -14.55 22.35
C PRO A 208 2.70 -13.14 22.85
N PHE A 209 3.68 -12.48 22.22
CA PHE A 209 4.11 -11.12 22.58
C PHE A 209 3.51 -10.05 21.66
N THR A 210 2.85 -10.45 20.57
CA THR A 210 2.32 -9.53 19.57
C THR A 210 0.86 -9.22 19.86
N THR A 211 0.52 -7.94 19.83
CA THR A 211 -0.87 -7.49 20.01
C THR A 211 -1.62 -7.50 18.67
N PRO A 212 -2.96 -7.63 18.68
CA PRO A 212 -3.77 -7.46 17.46
C PRO A 212 -3.51 -6.12 16.76
N ARG A 213 -3.28 -5.04 17.52
CA ARG A 213 -2.85 -3.74 16.99
C ARG A 213 -1.54 -3.83 16.22
N GLU A 214 -0.51 -4.45 16.78
CA GLU A 214 0.78 -4.59 16.10
C GLU A 214 0.64 -5.34 14.78
N PHE A 215 -0.18 -6.39 14.74
CA PHE A 215 -0.47 -7.12 13.50
C PHE A 215 -1.10 -6.22 12.43
N LEU A 216 -2.04 -5.35 12.81
CA LEU A 216 -2.63 -4.36 11.90
C LEU A 216 -1.60 -3.34 11.41
N LEU A 217 -0.75 -2.82 12.29
CA LEU A 217 0.33 -1.90 11.93
C LEU A 217 1.33 -2.55 10.97
N TRP A 218 1.63 -3.84 11.14
CA TRP A 218 2.39 -4.59 10.13
C TRP A 218 1.68 -4.62 8.79
N GLY A 219 0.36 -4.85 8.79
CA GLY A 219 -0.48 -4.73 7.59
C GLY A 219 -0.33 -3.36 6.90
N HIS A 220 -0.40 -2.27 7.65
CA HIS A 220 -0.23 -0.91 7.15
C HIS A 220 1.17 -0.68 6.55
N ARG A 221 2.21 -1.31 7.13
CA ARG A 221 3.60 -1.24 6.62
C ARG A 221 3.80 -2.07 5.35
N PHE A 222 3.15 -3.23 5.23
CA PHE A 222 3.25 -4.09 4.05
C PHE A 222 2.43 -3.59 2.86
N PHE A 223 1.32 -2.89 3.13
CA PHE A 223 0.43 -2.38 2.09
C PHE A 223 1.14 -1.51 1.01
N PRO A 224 1.96 -0.50 1.35
CA PRO A 224 2.75 0.26 0.38
C PRO A 224 3.56 -0.62 -0.57
N ILE A 225 4.22 -1.66 -0.03
CA ILE A 225 5.07 -2.58 -0.80
C ILE A 225 4.23 -3.26 -1.87
N LEU A 226 3.07 -3.80 -1.49
CA LEU A 226 2.15 -4.45 -2.41
C LEU A 226 1.69 -3.52 -3.54
N VAL A 227 1.29 -2.29 -3.19
CA VAL A 227 0.82 -1.29 -4.18
C VAL A 227 1.92 -0.98 -5.20
N PHE A 228 3.12 -0.59 -4.73
CA PHE A 228 4.21 -0.20 -5.64
C PHE A 228 4.75 -1.36 -6.46
N THR A 229 4.75 -2.58 -5.91
CA THR A 229 5.13 -3.78 -6.67
C THR A 229 4.13 -4.05 -7.79
N MET A 230 2.83 -4.01 -7.51
CA MET A 230 1.79 -4.22 -8.53
C MET A 230 1.84 -3.15 -9.63
N VAL A 231 2.02 -1.89 -9.24
CA VAL A 231 2.20 -0.76 -10.17
C VAL A 231 3.42 -0.98 -11.06
N SER A 232 4.56 -1.36 -10.48
CA SER A 232 5.81 -1.58 -11.24
C SER A 232 5.69 -2.75 -12.22
N ILE A 233 5.13 -3.88 -11.79
CA ILE A 233 4.90 -5.05 -12.66
C ILE A 233 3.99 -4.67 -13.84
N LYS A 234 2.84 -4.05 -13.56
CA LYS A 234 1.88 -3.69 -14.61
C LYS A 234 2.45 -2.65 -15.57
N LYS A 235 3.26 -1.72 -15.08
CA LYS A 235 3.95 -0.73 -15.91
C LYS A 235 4.95 -1.38 -16.88
N VAL A 236 5.72 -2.36 -16.44
CA VAL A 236 6.74 -3.01 -17.27
C VAL A 236 6.11 -3.94 -18.31
N PHE A 237 5.06 -4.68 -17.95
CA PHE A 237 4.34 -5.56 -18.87
C PHE A 237 3.22 -4.85 -19.66
N TYR A 238 3.11 -3.53 -19.57
CA TYR A 238 2.06 -2.80 -20.27
C TYR A 238 2.28 -2.87 -21.78
N VAL A 239 1.28 -3.40 -22.48
CA VAL A 239 1.19 -3.34 -23.93
C VAL A 239 0.01 -2.45 -24.28
N ASP A 240 0.29 -1.36 -24.98
CA ASP A 240 -0.74 -0.43 -25.46
C ASP A 240 -1.49 -1.05 -26.65
N MET A 241 -2.57 -1.77 -26.33
CA MET A 241 -3.41 -2.41 -27.35
C MET A 241 -4.12 -1.37 -28.20
N GLU A 242 -4.55 -0.23 -27.67
CA GLU A 242 -5.21 0.83 -28.45
C GLU A 242 -4.26 1.36 -29.54
N LYS A 243 -3.02 1.69 -29.15
CA LYS A 243 -1.99 2.13 -30.09
C LYS A 243 -1.59 1.03 -31.07
N HIS A 244 -1.70 -0.24 -30.70
CA HIS A 244 -1.46 -1.35 -31.62
C HIS A 244 -2.58 -1.48 -32.64
N HIS A 245 -3.84 -1.49 -32.21
CA HIS A 245 -5.01 -1.54 -33.11
C HIS A 245 -5.05 -0.34 -34.05
N GLN A 246 -4.76 0.87 -33.56
CA GLN A 246 -4.69 2.05 -34.41
C GLN A 246 -3.62 1.92 -35.50
N ARG A 247 -2.44 1.36 -35.18
CA ARG A 247 -1.41 1.09 -36.18
C ARG A 247 -1.84 0.05 -37.21
N VAL A 248 -2.53 -1.00 -36.77
CA VAL A 248 -3.07 -2.04 -37.67
C VAL A 248 -4.13 -1.45 -38.59
N LEU A 249 -5.06 -0.64 -38.06
CA LEU A 249 -6.11 0.01 -38.85
C LEU A 249 -5.54 0.97 -39.89
N VAL A 250 -4.54 1.77 -39.54
CA VAL A 250 -3.85 2.66 -40.48
C VAL A 250 -3.18 1.85 -41.59
N HIS A 251 -2.50 0.76 -41.25
CA HIS A 251 -1.85 -0.10 -42.23
C HIS A 251 -2.84 -0.83 -43.15
N MET A 252 -3.99 -1.28 -42.60
CA MET A 252 -5.07 -1.87 -43.41
C MET A 252 -5.69 -0.85 -44.36
N LEU A 253 -5.87 0.40 -43.93
CA LEU A 253 -6.39 1.47 -44.76
C LEU A 253 -5.44 1.80 -45.91
N GLU A 254 -4.14 1.91 -45.64
CA GLU A 254 -3.09 2.12 -46.64
C GLU A 254 -3.08 0.99 -47.68
N LYS A 255 -3.11 -0.28 -47.23
CA LYS A 255 -3.18 -1.44 -48.13
C LYS A 255 -4.46 -1.49 -48.97
N ASN A 256 -5.60 -1.10 -48.40
CA ASN A 256 -6.85 -1.03 -49.14
C ASN A 256 -6.81 0.07 -50.20
N MET A 257 -6.18 1.22 -49.92
CA MET A 257 -5.99 2.28 -50.92
C MET A 257 -5.10 1.82 -52.08
N GLU A 258 -3.96 1.19 -51.79
CA GLU A 258 -3.08 0.59 -52.80
C GLU A 258 -3.85 -0.42 -53.68
N THR A 259 -4.64 -1.31 -53.06
CA THR A 259 -5.44 -2.31 -53.77
C THR A 259 -6.50 -1.65 -54.68
N VAL A 260 -7.13 -0.57 -54.23
CA VAL A 260 -8.10 0.17 -55.04
C VAL A 260 -7.42 0.84 -56.23
N GLU A 261 -6.24 1.41 -56.05
CA GLU A 261 -5.44 2.00 -57.15
C GLU A 261 -5.03 0.93 -58.17
N GLU A 262 -4.58 -0.25 -57.73
CA GLU A 262 -4.27 -1.39 -58.60
C GLU A 262 -5.50 -1.89 -59.36
N LEU A 263 -6.66 -1.98 -58.70
CA LEU A 263 -7.91 -2.35 -59.39
C LEU A 263 -8.32 -1.30 -60.42
N GLN A 264 -8.10 -0.01 -60.15
CA GLN A 264 -8.37 1.06 -61.11
C GLN A 264 -7.41 1.04 -62.29
N SER A 265 -6.12 0.76 -62.09
CA SER A 265 -5.16 0.62 -63.19
C SER A 265 -5.47 -0.61 -64.04
N LEU A 266 -5.74 -1.76 -63.43
CA LEU A 266 -6.19 -2.97 -64.12
C LEU A 266 -7.49 -2.75 -64.90
N ASN A 267 -8.47 -2.04 -64.33
CA ASN A 267 -9.71 -1.74 -65.04
C ASN A 267 -9.47 -0.80 -66.24
N ARG A 268 -8.51 0.12 -66.14
CA ARG A 268 -8.09 0.95 -67.30
C ARG A 268 -7.37 0.14 -68.37
N GLU A 269 -6.55 -0.83 -67.99
CA GLU A 269 -5.85 -1.74 -68.92
C GLU A 269 -6.78 -2.77 -69.57
N LEU A 270 -7.80 -3.24 -68.84
CA LEU A 270 -8.78 -4.24 -69.29
C LEU A 270 -9.92 -3.63 -70.09
N LEU A 271 -10.12 -2.31 -70.07
CA LEU A 271 -10.96 -1.62 -71.05
C LEU A 271 -10.23 -1.68 -72.39
N PRO A 272 -10.59 -2.58 -73.33
CA PRO A 272 -10.00 -2.59 -74.64
C PRO A 272 -10.42 -1.29 -75.34
N GLU A 273 -9.62 -0.82 -76.28
CA GLU A 273 -9.95 0.19 -77.29
C GLU A 273 -11.38 0.01 -77.87
N ARG A 274 -12.42 0.44 -77.14
CA ARG A 274 -13.79 0.43 -77.64
C ARG A 274 -14.06 1.63 -78.55
N GLU A 275 -13.12 2.58 -78.59
CA GLU A 275 -13.19 3.76 -79.44
C GLU A 275 -12.64 3.53 -80.86
N SER A 276 -11.92 2.45 -81.15
CA SER A 276 -11.34 2.23 -82.51
C SER A 276 -12.26 1.48 -83.50
N LYS A 277 -13.45 1.02 -83.09
CA LYS A 277 -14.38 0.27 -83.97
C LYS A 277 -15.68 1.00 -84.36
N GLU A 278 -15.93 2.22 -83.88
CA GLU A 278 -17.12 2.99 -84.32
C GLU A 278 -16.88 3.84 -85.57
N GLU A 279 -15.64 4.17 -85.93
CA GLU A 279 -15.37 5.00 -87.12
C GLU A 279 -15.52 4.25 -88.46
N THR A 280 -15.46 2.91 -88.48
CA THR A 280 -15.54 2.14 -89.72
C THR A 280 -16.96 1.79 -90.20
N LYS A 281 -18.01 2.13 -89.43
CA LYS A 281 -19.42 1.80 -89.79
C LYS A 281 -20.23 2.93 -90.43
N LYS A 282 -19.69 4.16 -90.56
CA LYS A 282 -20.41 5.30 -91.18
C LYS A 282 -20.11 5.55 -92.67
N LYS A 283 -19.38 4.66 -93.35
CA LYS A 283 -19.17 4.73 -94.82
C LYS A 283 -19.55 3.41 -95.50
N LYS A 284 -20.84 3.17 -95.70
CA LYS A 284 -21.38 2.38 -96.80
C LYS A 284 -22.78 2.85 -97.13
#